data_AF-A0A7W2YD90-F1
#
_entry.id   AF-A0A7W2YD90-F1
#
_cell.length_a   1.000
_cell.length_b   1.000
_cell.length_c   1.000
_cell.angle_alpha   90.00
_cell.angle_beta   90.00
_cell.angle_gamma   90.00
#
_symmetry.space_group_name_H-M   'P 1'
#
loop_
_entity.id
_entity.type
_entity.pdbx_description
1 polymer ?
#
loop_
_entity_poly.entity_id
_entity_poly.type
_entity_poly.pdbx_seq_one_letter_code
_entity_poly.pdbx_strand_id
1 'polypeptide(L)'
;MKNGFMGVFDIASVTKTLALCILSIGSYLIYKLYLLSKQINKHTALKISKTFIFITIFLYIISFGTLIHALVNWQEPGILNFTLGFHIISSIFDITWIIMVRNRINLIAGANKGDKLWLNPFITSLLHVVYMQHKINQGLAKNATEYQR
;
A
#
# COMPACT_ATOMS: atom_id res chain seq x y z
N MET A 1 14.52 -1.13 18.24
CA MET A 1 15.51 -0.56 17.30
C MET A 1 15.47 0.95 17.43
N LYS A 2 16.59 1.61 17.74
CA LYS A 2 16.62 3.06 18.03
C LYS A 2 16.30 3.96 16.83
N ASN A 3 16.28 3.43 15.59
CA ASN A 3 16.15 4.24 14.38
C ASN A 3 14.95 3.89 13.48
N GLY A 4 14.01 3.06 13.95
CA GLY A 4 12.72 2.70 13.31
C GLY A 4 12.71 2.64 11.78
N PHE A 5 12.45 3.77 11.12
CA PHE A 5 12.34 3.90 9.66
C PHE A 5 13.62 4.28 8.91
N MET A 6 14.62 4.84 9.60
CA MET A 6 15.85 5.32 8.98
C MET A 6 16.63 4.15 8.38
N GLY A 7 17.06 4.30 7.12
CA GLY A 7 17.73 3.24 6.37
C GLY A 7 16.79 2.16 5.82
N VAL A 8 15.50 2.17 6.20
CA VAL A 8 14.49 1.22 5.70
C VAL A 8 13.60 1.85 4.64
N PHE A 9 13.11 3.06 4.90
CA PHE A 9 12.17 3.78 4.05
C PHE A 9 12.72 5.14 3.61
N ASP A 10 12.29 5.56 2.42
CA ASP A 10 12.64 6.85 1.85
C ASP A 10 11.56 7.91 2.15
N ILE A 11 11.99 9.15 2.38
CA ILE A 11 11.09 10.31 2.41
C ILE A 11 10.51 10.49 0.99
N ALA A 12 9.18 10.64 0.90
CA ALA A 12 8.53 10.98 -0.35
C ALA A 12 7.35 11.94 -0.10
N SER A 13 7.03 12.79 -1.08
CA SER A 13 5.91 13.72 -0.97
C SER A 13 4.56 12.98 -0.86
N VAL A 14 3.83 13.25 0.21
CA VAL A 14 2.47 12.72 0.44
C VAL A 14 1.52 13.28 -0.62
N THR A 15 1.60 14.58 -0.91
CA THR A 15 0.79 15.24 -1.95
C THR A 15 1.05 14.65 -3.33
N LYS A 16 2.32 14.40 -3.67
CA LYS A 16 2.67 13.72 -4.94
C LYS A 16 2.12 12.30 -4.98
N THR A 17 2.22 11.57 -3.88
CA THR A 17 1.68 10.20 -3.77
C THR A 17 0.16 10.21 -3.98
N LEU A 18 -0.55 11.14 -3.33
CA LEU A 18 -1.99 11.30 -3.49
C LEU A 18 -2.37 11.67 -4.92
N ALA A 19 -1.72 12.69 -5.50
CA ALA A 19 -1.98 13.13 -6.87
C ALA A 19 -1.78 12.00 -7.88
N LEU A 20 -0.69 11.22 -7.75
CA LEU A 20 -0.44 10.08 -8.62
C LEU A 20 -1.47 8.97 -8.43
N CYS A 21 -1.93 8.69 -7.21
CA CYS A 21 -3.02 7.74 -6.99
C CYS A 21 -4.31 8.17 -7.71
N ILE A 22 -4.69 9.45 -7.64
CA ILE A 22 -5.89 9.98 -8.31
C ILE A 22 -5.72 9.93 -9.82
N LEU A 23 -4.63 10.50 -10.34
CA LEU A 23 -4.39 10.61 -11.80
C LEU A 23 -4.22 9.26 -12.49
N SER A 24 -3.81 8.22 -11.76
CA SER A 24 -3.66 6.86 -12.28
C SER A 24 -4.84 5.93 -11.95
N ILE A 25 -5.94 6.47 -11.43
CA ILE A 25 -7.14 5.71 -11.05
C ILE A 25 -6.77 4.54 -10.12
N GLY A 26 -5.92 4.81 -9.14
CA GLY A 26 -5.45 3.83 -8.16
C GLY A 26 -4.29 2.94 -8.63
N SER A 27 -3.86 2.94 -9.90
CA SER A 27 -2.74 2.09 -10.35
C SER A 27 -1.43 2.41 -9.60
N TYR A 28 -1.19 3.68 -9.29
CA TYR A 28 -0.03 4.10 -8.51
C TYR A 28 -0.06 3.58 -7.06
N LEU A 29 -1.25 3.28 -6.51
CA LEU A 29 -1.37 2.64 -5.20
C LEU A 29 -0.67 1.29 -5.23
N ILE A 30 -0.94 0.46 -6.24
CA ILE A 30 -0.34 -0.87 -6.41
C ILE A 30 1.17 -0.76 -6.57
N TYR A 31 1.65 0.17 -7.40
CA TYR A 31 3.08 0.44 -7.56
C TYR A 31 3.75 0.86 -6.24
N LYS A 32 3.13 1.78 -5.49
CA LYS A 32 3.69 2.26 -4.23
C LYS A 32 3.69 1.16 -3.16
N LEU A 33 2.66 0.31 -3.14
CA LEU A 33 2.58 -0.86 -2.25
C LEU A 33 3.66 -1.89 -2.56
N TYR A 34 3.97 -2.09 -3.85
CA TYR A 34 5.13 -2.87 -4.31
C TYR A 34 6.46 -2.30 -3.80
N LEU A 35 6.68 -0.98 -3.93
CA LEU A 35 7.90 -0.33 -3.45
C LEU A 35 8.09 -0.50 -1.93
N LEU A 36 7.02 -0.25 -1.16
CA LEU A 36 7.04 -0.46 0.29
C LEU A 36 7.34 -1.92 0.64
N SER A 37 6.75 -2.87 -0.07
CA SER A 37 7.01 -4.30 0.13
C SER A 37 8.46 -4.67 -0.18
N LYS A 38 9.05 -4.07 -1.23
CA LYS A 38 10.47 -4.26 -1.58
C LYS A 38 11.40 -3.70 -0.50
N GLN A 39 11.10 -2.51 0.04
CA GLN A 39 11.83 -1.90 1.15
C GLN A 39 11.74 -2.75 2.42
N ILE A 40 10.53 -3.19 2.79
CA ILE A 40 10.28 -4.09 3.92
C ILE A 40 11.07 -5.39 3.76
N ASN A 41 10.94 -6.08 2.63
CA ASN A 41 11.55 -7.39 2.40
C ASN A 41 13.09 -7.39 2.44
N LYS A 42 13.72 -6.22 2.26
CA LYS A 42 15.17 -6.05 2.42
C LYS A 42 15.60 -5.94 3.89
N HIS A 43 14.73 -5.47 4.77
CA HIS A 43 15.08 -5.04 6.13
C HIS A 43 14.34 -5.79 7.25
N THR A 44 13.55 -6.82 6.93
CA THR A 44 12.92 -7.69 7.93
C THR A 44 13.04 -9.17 7.57
N ALA A 45 13.07 -10.02 8.59
CA ALA A 45 12.92 -11.46 8.45
C ALA A 45 11.47 -11.85 8.04
N LEU A 46 10.47 -11.04 8.43
CA LEU A 46 9.05 -11.29 8.16
C LEU A 46 8.62 -10.79 6.77
N LYS A 47 9.27 -11.33 5.74
CA LYS A 47 9.08 -10.94 4.35
C LYS A 47 7.64 -11.24 3.86
N ILE A 48 7.15 -10.37 2.99
CA ILE A 48 5.95 -10.60 2.18
C ILE A 48 6.35 -11.46 0.98
N SER A 49 5.65 -12.57 0.75
CA SER A 49 5.97 -13.50 -0.35
C SER A 49 5.99 -12.78 -1.70
N LYS A 50 7.06 -12.95 -2.47
CA LYS A 50 7.17 -12.40 -3.83
C LYS A 50 6.12 -13.00 -4.76
N THR A 51 5.83 -14.29 -4.60
CA THR A 51 4.78 -15.00 -5.35
C THR A 51 3.41 -14.41 -5.04
N PHE A 52 3.11 -14.14 -3.77
CA PHE A 52 1.87 -13.48 -3.37
C PHE A 52 1.76 -12.10 -4.03
N ILE A 53 2.80 -11.26 -3.93
CA ILE A 53 2.84 -9.93 -4.56
C ILE A 53 2.58 -10.02 -6.07
N PHE A 54 3.23 -10.97 -6.76
CA PHE A 54 3.06 -11.15 -8.20
C PHE A 54 1.63 -11.56 -8.57
N ILE A 55 1.05 -12.52 -7.84
CA ILE A 55 -0.34 -12.96 -8.04
C ILE A 55 -1.30 -11.80 -7.81
N THR A 56 -1.12 -11.02 -6.73
CA THR A 56 -1.96 -9.86 -6.44
C THR A 56 -1.90 -8.81 -7.55
N ILE A 57 -0.71 -8.46 -8.03
CA ILE A 57 -0.55 -7.51 -9.15
C ILE A 57 -1.21 -8.05 -10.42
N PHE A 58 -1.07 -9.35 -10.70
CA PHE A 58 -1.67 -9.97 -11.87
C PHE A 58 -3.21 -9.95 -11.80
N LEU A 59 -3.78 -10.29 -10.64
CA LEU A 59 -5.22 -10.21 -10.39
C LEU A 59 -5.74 -8.76 -10.53
N TYR A 60 -4.99 -7.78 -10.02
CA TYR A 60 -5.31 -6.37 -10.20
C TYR A 60 -5.35 -5.98 -11.69
N ILE A 61 -4.33 -6.37 -12.47
CA ILE A 61 -4.26 -6.06 -13.91
C ILE A 61 -5.46 -6.67 -14.65
N ILE A 62 -5.79 -7.93 -14.38
CA ILE A 62 -6.96 -8.58 -14.98
C ILE A 62 -8.24 -7.85 -14.58
N SER A 63 -8.45 -7.63 -13.27
CA SER A 63 -9.62 -6.94 -12.72
C SER A 63 -9.82 -5.56 -13.35
N PHE A 64 -8.76 -4.75 -13.40
CA PHE A 64 -8.77 -3.42 -13.98
C PHE A 64 -9.00 -3.47 -15.50
N GLY A 65 -8.37 -4.41 -16.21
CA GLY A 65 -8.58 -4.62 -17.64
C GLY A 65 -10.02 -5.03 -17.96
N THR A 66 -10.60 -5.96 -17.19
CA THR A 66 -12.01 -6.36 -17.35
C THR A 66 -12.96 -5.21 -17.05
N LEU A 67 -12.65 -4.34 -16.08
CA LEU A 67 -13.42 -3.14 -15.82
C LEU A 67 -13.40 -2.17 -17.00
N ILE A 68 -12.23 -1.89 -17.59
CA ILE A 68 -12.15 -1.06 -18.78
C ILE A 68 -12.97 -1.68 -19.93
N HIS A 69 -12.84 -2.99 -20.13
CA HIS A 69 -13.60 -3.71 -21.15
C HIS A 69 -15.11 -3.63 -20.91
N ALA A 70 -15.58 -3.79 -19.67
CA ALA A 70 -16.98 -3.66 -19.29
C ALA A 70 -17.51 -2.23 -19.50
N LEU A 71 -16.70 -1.20 -19.24
CA LEU A 71 -17.10 0.19 -19.46
C LEU A 71 -17.27 0.51 -20.96
N VAL A 72 -16.43 -0.06 -21.82
CA VAL A 72 -16.55 0.08 -23.27
C VAL A 72 -17.79 -0.66 -23.80
N ASN A 73 -18.15 -1.80 -23.19
CA ASN A 73 -19.28 -2.66 -23.59
C ASN A 73 -20.41 -2.64 -22.54
N TRP A 74 -20.73 -1.45 -22.02
CA TRP A 74 -21.64 -1.29 -20.87
C TRP A 74 -23.08 -1.74 -21.14
N GLN A 75 -23.46 -1.92 -22.40
CA GLN A 75 -24.76 -2.44 -22.83
C GLN A 75 -24.90 -3.95 -22.61
N GLU A 76 -23.82 -4.67 -22.33
CA GLU A 76 -23.80 -6.11 -22.09
C GLU A 76 -23.64 -6.43 -20.59
N PRO A 77 -24.75 -6.55 -19.82
CA PRO A 77 -24.68 -6.71 -18.37
C PRO A 77 -23.95 -8.00 -17.91
N GLY A 78 -23.87 -9.01 -18.78
CA GLY A 78 -23.10 -10.24 -18.52
C GLY A 78 -21.61 -9.97 -18.28
N ILE A 79 -21.02 -9.03 -19.02
CA ILE A 79 -19.60 -8.65 -18.90
C ILE A 79 -19.35 -7.95 -17.55
N LEU A 80 -20.28 -7.09 -17.12
CA LEU A 80 -20.19 -6.40 -15.83
C LEU A 80 -20.26 -7.38 -14.65
N ASN A 81 -21.17 -8.36 -14.70
CA ASN A 81 -21.30 -9.38 -13.66
C ASN A 81 -20.03 -10.25 -13.52
N PHE A 82 -19.45 -10.65 -14.66
CA PHE A 82 -18.18 -11.38 -14.68
C PHE A 82 -17.03 -10.54 -14.08
N THR A 83 -16.95 -9.27 -14.45
CA THR A 83 -15.96 -8.31 -13.94
C THR A 83 -16.07 -8.13 -12.43
N LEU A 84 -17.30 -8.03 -11.89
CA LEU A 84 -17.55 -7.90 -10.46
C LEU A 84 -16.99 -9.09 -9.67
N GLY A 85 -17.17 -10.32 -10.17
CA GLY A 85 -16.62 -11.52 -9.55
C GLY A 85 -15.09 -11.49 -9.43
N PHE A 86 -14.39 -11.16 -10.52
CA PHE A 86 -12.93 -11.00 -10.50
C PHE A 86 -12.47 -9.86 -9.60
N HIS A 87 -13.22 -8.76 -9.58
CA HIS A 87 -12.89 -7.60 -8.76
C HIS A 87 -12.94 -7.93 -7.26
N ILE A 88 -13.92 -8.71 -6.81
CA ILE A 88 -14.01 -9.16 -5.41
C ILE A 88 -12.79 -9.99 -5.03
N ILE A 89 -12.41 -10.96 -5.87
CA ILE A 89 -11.24 -11.80 -5.62
C ILE A 89 -9.96 -10.96 -5.56
N SER A 90 -9.75 -10.07 -6.53
CA SER A 90 -8.60 -9.14 -6.54
C SER A 90 -8.57 -8.28 -5.27
N SER A 91 -9.73 -7.75 -4.86
CA SER A 91 -9.85 -6.87 -3.69
C SER A 91 -9.44 -7.58 -2.39
N ILE A 92 -9.77 -8.87 -2.23
CA ILE A 92 -9.35 -9.65 -1.06
C ILE A 92 -7.81 -9.73 -0.99
N PHE A 93 -7.16 -9.99 -2.13
CA PHE A 93 -5.70 -10.03 -2.22
C PHE A 93 -5.08 -8.65 -1.95
N ASP A 94 -5.65 -7.58 -2.51
CA ASP A 94 -5.19 -6.21 -2.30
C ASP A 94 -5.30 -5.81 -0.82
N ILE A 95 -6.46 -6.02 -0.19
CA ILE A 95 -6.69 -5.73 1.24
C ILE A 95 -5.71 -6.53 2.11
N THR A 96 -5.54 -7.82 1.82
CA THR A 96 -4.59 -8.67 2.54
C THR A 96 -3.18 -8.10 2.43
N TRP A 97 -2.77 -7.67 1.23
CA TRP A 97 -1.45 -7.08 1.00
C TRP A 97 -1.26 -5.76 1.77
N ILE A 98 -2.27 -4.89 1.77
CA ILE A 98 -2.29 -3.63 2.54
C ILE A 98 -2.11 -3.91 4.03
N ILE A 99 -2.86 -4.86 4.58
CA ILE A 99 -2.75 -5.27 5.99
C ILE A 99 -1.35 -5.82 6.27
N MET A 100 -0.80 -6.64 5.37
CA MET A 100 0.54 -7.17 5.53
C MET A 100 1.57 -6.04 5.61
N VAL A 101 1.58 -5.11 4.66
CA VAL A 101 2.49 -3.96 4.63
C VAL A 101 2.33 -3.10 5.88
N ARG A 102 1.09 -2.74 6.25
CA ARG A 102 0.77 -1.99 7.47
C ARG A 102 1.41 -2.61 8.71
N ASN A 103 1.19 -3.91 8.90
CA ASN A 103 1.67 -4.62 10.08
C ASN A 103 3.20 -4.62 10.14
N ARG A 104 3.90 -4.82 9.01
CA ARG A 104 5.36 -4.75 8.99
C ARG A 104 5.87 -3.33 9.25
N ILE A 105 5.21 -2.29 8.72
CA ILE A 105 5.59 -0.89 9.03
C ILE A 105 5.45 -0.63 10.54
N ASN A 106 4.34 -1.04 11.17
CA ASN A 106 4.17 -0.90 12.62
C ASN A 106 5.26 -1.65 13.41
N LEU A 107 5.62 -2.87 12.98
CA LEU A 107 6.71 -3.65 13.60
C LEU A 107 8.07 -2.94 13.46
N ILE A 108 8.38 -2.43 12.27
CA ILE A 108 9.62 -1.67 12.01
C ILE A 108 9.67 -0.41 12.87
N ALA A 109 8.53 0.28 13.03
CA ALA A 109 8.41 1.44 13.90
C ALA A 109 8.50 1.11 15.40
N GLY A 110 8.31 -0.16 15.78
CA GLY A 110 8.06 -0.55 17.16
C GLY A 110 6.78 0.07 17.73
N ALA A 111 5.79 0.37 16.88
CA ALA A 111 4.59 1.14 17.25
C ALA A 111 3.39 0.25 17.61
N ASN A 112 2.78 0.53 18.75
CA ASN A 112 1.58 -0.11 19.29
C ASN A 112 0.35 0.80 19.19
N LYS A 113 -0.84 0.23 19.43
CA LYS A 113 -2.10 1.00 19.40
C LYS A 113 -2.02 2.21 20.32
N GLY A 114 -2.25 3.40 19.77
CA GLY A 114 -2.17 4.68 20.48
C GLY A 114 -0.87 5.44 20.24
N ASP A 115 0.20 4.78 19.81
CA ASP A 115 1.46 5.45 19.53
C ASP A 115 1.35 6.39 18.34
N LYS A 116 2.12 7.48 18.37
CA LYS A 116 2.12 8.51 17.32
C LYS A 116 2.38 7.93 15.92
N LEU A 117 3.26 6.94 15.79
CA LEU A 117 3.61 6.32 14.51
C LEU A 117 2.73 5.12 14.15
N TRP A 118 1.80 4.73 15.01
CA TRP A 118 0.91 3.61 14.74
C TRP A 118 -0.01 3.90 13.57
N LEU A 119 -0.01 2.99 12.59
CA LEU A 119 -0.95 3.03 11.48
C LEU A 119 -2.30 2.52 11.95
N ASN A 120 -3.26 3.43 12.11
CA ASN A 120 -4.65 3.06 12.40
C ASN A 120 -5.24 2.22 11.24
N PRO A 121 -5.87 1.07 11.50
CA PRO A 121 -6.38 0.21 10.44
C PRO A 121 -7.48 0.86 9.60
N PHE A 122 -8.38 1.64 10.21
CA PHE A 122 -9.47 2.34 9.53
C PHE A 122 -8.97 3.46 8.61
N ILE A 123 -8.00 4.24 9.08
CA ILE A 123 -7.38 5.27 8.23
C ILE A 123 -6.58 4.62 7.10
N THR A 124 -5.91 3.49 7.40
CA THR A 124 -5.16 2.73 6.40
C THR A 124 -6.08 2.14 5.32
N SER A 125 -7.28 1.70 5.65
CA SER A 125 -8.24 1.19 4.66
C SER A 125 -8.86 2.28 3.78
N LEU A 126 -8.85 3.55 4.21
CA LEU A 126 -9.32 4.66 3.38
C LEU A 126 -8.19 5.26 2.53
N LEU A 127 -7.05 5.56 3.16
CA LEU A 127 -5.97 6.34 2.57
C LEU A 127 -4.75 5.49 2.16
N HIS A 128 -4.70 4.21 2.53
CA HIS A 128 -3.73 3.24 2.02
C HIS A 128 -2.27 3.73 2.09
N VAL A 129 -1.58 3.68 0.95
CA VAL A 129 -0.18 4.07 0.80
C VAL A 129 0.08 5.55 1.07
N VAL A 130 -0.94 6.42 0.95
CA VAL A 130 -0.83 7.85 1.26
C VAL A 130 -0.65 8.04 2.76
N TYR A 131 -1.47 7.37 3.56
CA TYR A 131 -1.36 7.40 5.02
C TYR A 131 -0.10 6.70 5.52
N MET A 132 0.28 5.57 4.90
CA MET A 132 1.57 4.92 5.19
C MET A 132 2.74 5.85 4.95
N GLN A 133 2.79 6.53 3.79
CA GLN A 133 3.86 7.47 3.49
C GLN A 133 3.87 8.67 4.45
N HIS A 134 2.70 9.16 4.84
CA HIS A 134 2.59 10.23 5.83
C HIS A 134 3.21 9.82 7.18
N LYS A 135 2.90 8.63 7.70
CA LYS A 135 3.48 8.13 8.96
C LYS A 135 4.97 7.84 8.85
N ILE A 136 5.43 7.30 7.72
CA ILE A 136 6.86 7.10 7.43
C ILE A 136 7.60 8.44 7.51
N ASN A 137 7.11 9.47 6.82
CA ASN A 137 7.73 10.80 6.84
C ASN A 137 7.76 11.39 8.26
N GLN A 138 6.68 11.23 9.03
CA GLN A 138 6.65 11.68 10.43
C GLN A 138 7.75 11.02 11.28
N GLY A 139 7.95 9.72 11.12
CA GLY A 139 8.99 8.99 11.86
C GLY A 139 10.41 9.36 11.42
N LEU A 140 10.62 9.58 10.12
CA LEU A 140 11.92 10.02 9.58
C LEU A 140 12.29 11.45 10.02
N ALA A 141 11.33 12.38 10.01
CA ALA A 141 11.54 13.75 10.44
C ALA A 141 11.90 13.84 11.93
N LYS A 142 11.25 13.03 12.78
CA LYS A 142 11.57 12.96 14.23
C LYS A 142 13.03 12.56 14.47
N ASN A 143 13.51 11.51 13.80
CA ASN A 143 14.88 11.03 13.98
C ASN A 143 15.91 12.07 13.50
N ALA A 144 15.63 12.82 12.44
CA ALA A 144 16.50 13.90 11.98
C ALA A 144 16.66 15.01 13.05
N THR A 145 15.57 15.38 13.73
CA THR A 145 15.62 16.37 14.81
C THR A 145 16.28 15.87 16.09
N GLU A 146 16.22 14.57 16.39
CA GLU A 146 16.89 13.96 17.55
C GLU A 146 18.41 13.84 17.35
N TYR A 147 18.90 13.68 16.12
CA TYR A 147 20.34 13.61 15.82
C TYR A 147 21.04 14.98 15.82
N GLN A 148 20.27 16.07 15.77
CA GLN A 148 20.77 17.45 15.79
C GLN A 148 20.79 18.08 17.19
N ARG A 149 20.33 17.35 18.22
CA ARG A 149 20.42 17.76 19.64
C ARG A 149 21.49 16.96 20.34
#